data_AF-A0AAJ2URG3-F1
#
_entry.id   AF-A0AAJ2URG3-F1
#
_cell.length_a   1.000
_cell.length_b   1.000
_cell.length_c   1.000
_cell.angle_alpha   90.00
_cell.angle_beta   90.00
_cell.angle_gamma   90.00
#
_symmetry.space_group_name_H-M   'P 1'
#
loop_
_entity.id
_entity.type
_entity.pdbx_description
1 polymer ?
#
loop_
_entity_poly.entity_id
_entity_poly.type
_entity_poly.pdbx_seq_one_letter_code
_entity_poly.pdbx_strand_id
1 'polypeptide(L)' 'MATMKSVRTAGVGRVEVVDVERPVPGPQDVLVRVRACGICGTDVTFLHMGGMPPPWSPGR' A
#
# COMPACT_ATOMS: atom_id res chain seq x y z
N MET A 1 20.93 0.49 -1.02
CA MET A 1 19.94 -0.04 -0.06
C MET A 1 19.08 -1.07 -0.78
N ALA A 2 18.54 -2.09 -0.09
CA ALA A 2 17.74 -3.11 -0.76
C ALA A 2 16.33 -2.57 -1.08
N THR A 3 15.84 -2.82 -2.29
CA THR A 3 14.49 -2.42 -2.73
C THR A 3 13.53 -3.61 -2.80
N MET A 4 12.23 -3.31 -2.94
CA MET A 4 11.17 -4.27 -3.26
C MET A 4 10.10 -3.64 -4.14
N LYS A 5 9.31 -4.46 -4.84
CA LYS A 5 8.15 -4.00 -5.61
C LYS A 5 6.95 -3.71 -4.70
N SER A 6 6.19 -2.67 -5.00
CA SER A 6 4.97 -2.29 -4.32
C SER A 6 3.93 -1.80 -5.33
N VAL A 7 2.66 -2.17 -5.12
CA VAL A 7 1.53 -1.64 -5.90
C VAL A 7 1.04 -0.38 -5.20
N ARG A 8 0.93 0.73 -5.94
CA ARG A 8 0.44 2.03 -5.42
C ARG A 8 -0.67 2.59 -6.30
N THR A 9 -1.63 3.26 -5.68
CA THR A 9 -2.59 4.11 -6.39
C THR A 9 -1.90 5.43 -6.76
N ALA A 10 -2.02 5.84 -8.02
CA ALA A 10 -1.35 7.02 -8.57
C ALA A 10 -2.39 8.06 -9.08
N GLY A 11 -3.50 8.19 -8.36
CA GLY A 11 -4.66 8.99 -8.73
C GLY A 11 -5.90 8.14 -9.05
N VAL A 12 -7.02 8.81 -9.33
CA VAL A 12 -8.31 8.17 -9.60
C VAL A 12 -8.16 7.18 -10.77
N GLY A 13 -8.49 5.91 -10.53
CA GLY A 13 -8.45 4.88 -11.56
C GLY A 13 -7.05 4.45 -12.02
N ARG A 14 -5.98 4.93 -11.38
CA ARG A 14 -4.59 4.63 -11.78
C ARG A 14 -3.86 3.81 -10.72
N VAL A 15 -3.23 2.73 -11.17
CA VAL A 15 -2.39 1.85 -10.34
C VAL A 15 -1.03 1.67 -11.01
N GLU A 16 0.03 1.66 -10.21
CA GLU A 16 1.40 1.46 -10.68
C GLU A 16 2.15 0.47 -9.79
N VAL A 17 3.08 -0.27 -10.40
CA VAL A 17 4.06 -1.07 -9.68
C VAL A 17 5.36 -0.26 -9.62
N VAL A 18 5.78 0.08 -8.40
CA VAL A 18 6.97 0.90 -8.16
C VAL A 18 8.00 0.13 -7.33
N ASP A 19 9.27 0.47 -7.50
CA ASP A 19 10.32 0.08 -6.55
C ASP A 19 10.29 1.02 -5.34
N VAL A 20 10.31 0.43 -4.15
CA VAL A 20 10.39 1.16 -2.88
C VAL A 20 11.55 0.61 -2.05
N GLU A 21 12.06 1.42 -1.14
CA GLU A 21 13.02 0.94 -0.15
C GLU A 21 12.38 -0.13 0.73
N ARG A 22 13.17 -1.16 1.06
CA ARG A 22 12.72 -2.19 1.98
C ARG A 22 12.55 -1.57 3.37
N PRO A 23 11.35 -1.65 3.98
CA PRO A 23 11.12 -1.06 5.29
C PRO A 23 11.94 -1.77 6.38
N VAL A 24 12.32 -1.01 7.41
CA VAL A 24 12.98 -1.52 8.62
C VAL A 24 11.92 -1.58 9.73
N PRO A 25 11.62 -2.75 10.30
CA PRO A 25 10.62 -2.87 11.36
C PRO A 25 11.11 -2.20 12.65
N GLY A 26 10.21 -1.53 13.37
CA GLY A 26 10.45 -1.05 14.73
C GLY A 26 10.40 -2.17 15.77
N PRO A 27 10.57 -1.86 17.07
CA PRO A 27 10.66 -2.87 18.13
C PRO A 27 9.42 -3.76 18.30
N GLN A 28 8.25 -3.30 17.84
CA GLN A 28 6.97 -4.03 17.93
C GLN A 28 6.43 -4.47 16.56
N ASP A 29 7.17 -4.23 15.48
CA ASP A 29 6.75 -4.55 14.12
C ASP A 29 7.38 -5.86 13.65
N VAL A 30 6.73 -6.49 12.67
CA VAL A 30 7.29 -7.64 11.94
C VAL A 30 7.36 -7.34 10.46
N LEU A 31 8.48 -7.71 9.83
CA LEU A 31 8.63 -7.64 8.38
C LEU A 31 8.30 -8.99 7.74
N VAL A 32 7.20 -9.05 7.01
CA VAL A 32 6.71 -10.27 6.36
C VAL A 32 7.01 -10.23 4.86
N ARG A 33 7.58 -11.32 4.33
CA ARG A 33 7.71 -11.52 2.89
C ARG A 33 6.40 -12.08 2.32
N VAL A 34 5.62 -11.19 1.71
CA VAL A 34 4.33 -11.53 1.08
C VAL A 34 4.54 -12.51 -0.07
N ARG A 35 3.84 -13.66 -0.04
CA ARG A 35 3.83 -14.65 -1.14
C ARG A 35 2.62 -14.49 -2.06
N ALA A 36 1.49 -14.07 -1.51
CA ALA A 36 0.24 -13.80 -2.20
C ALA A 36 -0.59 -12.80 -1.37
N CYS A 37 -1.41 -11.99 -2.04
CA CYS A 37 -2.38 -11.09 -1.43
C CYS A 37 -3.63 -11.09 -2.31
N GLY A 38 -4.81 -11.21 -1.71
CA GLY A 38 -6.08 -11.11 -2.44
C GLY A 38 -6.46 -9.66 -2.69
N ILE A 39 -7.23 -9.41 -3.75
CA ILE A 39 -7.85 -8.12 -4.00
C ILE A 39 -9.24 -8.13 -3.37
N CYS A 40 -9.50 -7.17 -2.49
CA CYS A 40 -10.81 -6.93 -1.90
C CYS A 40 -11.58 -5.88 -2.72
N GLY A 41 -12.92 -5.91 -2.66
CA GLY A 41 -13.74 -4.83 -3.25
C GLY A 41 -13.38 -3.44 -2.69
N THR A 42 -12.93 -3.38 -1.44
CA THR A 42 -12.46 -2.15 -0.80
C THR A 42 -11.25 -1.53 -1.51
N ASP A 43 -10.37 -2.33 -2.09
CA ASP A 43 -9.22 -1.81 -2.85
C ASP A 43 -9.68 -1.03 -4.09
N VAL A 44 -10.71 -1.56 -4.76
CA VAL A 44 -11.35 -0.92 -5.91
C VAL A 44 -12.04 0.37 -5.48
N THR A 45 -12.70 0.37 -4.34
CA THR A 45 -13.34 1.57 -3.78
C THR A 45 -12.32 2.69 -3.53
N PHE A 46 -11.15 2.37 -2.94
CA PHE A 46 -10.09 3.36 -2.75
C PHE A 46 -9.45 3.82 -4.06
N LEU A 47 -9.31 2.94 -5.04
CA LEU A 47 -8.81 3.32 -6.36
C LEU A 47 -9.70 4.38 -7.03
N HIS A 48 -11.02 4.26 -6.91
CA HIS A 48 -11.97 5.25 -7.42
C HIS A 48 -11.94 6.57 -6.62
N MET A 49 -11.59 6.52 -5.33
CA MET A 49 -11.38 7.71 -4.50
C MET A 49 -10.02 8.39 -4.72
N GLY A 50 -9.14 7.80 -5.53
CA GLY A 50 -7.79 8.32 -5.76
C GLY A 50 -6.74 7.87 -4.75
N GLY A 51 -7.09 6.92 -3.87
CA GLY A 51 -6.19 6.29 -2.92
C GLY A 51 -6.83 6.07 -1.55
N MET A 52 -6.09 5.37 -0.68
CA MET A 52 -6.46 5.23 0.74
C MET A 52 -6.36 6.61 1.42
N PRO A 53 -7.40 7.04 2.17
CA PRO A 53 -7.32 8.25 2.98
C PRO A 53 -6.16 8.15 3.97
N PRO A 54 -5.42 9.25 4.20
CA PRO A 54 -4.26 9.22 5.08
C PRO A 54 -4.61 8.85 6.53
N PRO A 55 -3.66 8.34 7.32
CA PRO A 55 -3.89 7.90 8.70
C PRO A 55 -4.58 8.94 9.59
N TRP A 56 -4.39 10.24 9.34
CA TRP A 56 -4.96 11.35 10.10
C TRP A 56 -6.36 11.83 9.63
N SER A 57 -7.02 11.08 8.73
CA SER A 57 -8.35 11.46 8.23
C SER A 57 -9.41 11.32 9.34
N PRO A 58 -10.34 12.28 9.51
CA PRO A 58 -11.38 12.19 10.53
C PRO A 58 -12.21 10.90 10.35
N GLY A 59 -12.35 10.11 11.42
CA GLY A 59 -13.11 8.85 11.42
C GLY A 59 -12.27 7.57 11.42
N ARG A 60 -10.95 7.65 11.61
CA ARG A 60 -10.09 6.50 11.95
C ARG A 60 -9.64 6.56 13.41
#